data_AF-A0A645ACM9-F1
#
_entry.id   AF-A0A645ACM9-F1
#
_cell.length_a   1.000
_cell.length_b   1.000
_cell.length_c   1.000
_cell.angle_alpha   90.00
_cell.angle_beta   90.00
_cell.angle_gamma   90.00
#
_symmetry.space_group_name_H-M   'P 1'
#
loop_
_entity.id
_entity.type
_entity.pdbx_description
1 polymer ?
#
loop_
_entity_poly.entity_id
_entity_poly.type
_entity_poly.pdbx_seq_one_letter_code
_entity_poly.pdbx_strand_id
1 'polypeptide(L)'
;MFHNIGPLCSKGIEICSGGQNPKSITQAISQLSYALFDKLIYGFERQLSNTETDGHFIYHHIPIIITTANLYRLKNDISIQEIKKSNDLLEIATKESMLLIEPPFSIDLKNYALNKFASFESKYSLTKLNESLGKQAKSNNRGYEFHKSYMTDYPCGILAVHFETECNVFNELNQFLEEIVRPRKTTIDEIDNIFGSKISALDSFR
;
A
#
# COMPACT_ATOMS: atom_id res chain seq x y z
N MET A 1 -12.11 -4.71 15.37
CA MET A 1 -11.69 -5.33 14.12
C MET A 1 -11.16 -4.20 13.26
N PHE A 2 -9.89 -4.24 12.85
CA PHE A 2 -9.34 -3.23 11.93
C PHE A 2 -10.32 -3.06 10.78
N HIS A 3 -10.70 -1.81 10.52
CA HIS A 3 -11.53 -1.51 9.36
C HIS A 3 -10.67 -1.77 8.14
N ASN A 4 -10.85 -2.93 7.51
CA ASN A 4 -10.18 -3.22 6.25
C ASN A 4 -10.81 -2.32 5.19
N ILE A 5 -9.98 -1.48 4.57
CA ILE A 5 -10.40 -0.58 3.48
C ILE A 5 -11.00 -1.34 2.28
N GLY A 6 -10.68 -2.62 2.15
CA GLY A 6 -11.24 -3.51 1.16
C GLY A 6 -10.73 -4.93 1.39
N PRO A 7 -11.43 -5.94 0.87
CA PRO A 7 -10.97 -7.31 1.00
C PRO A 7 -9.72 -7.56 0.14
N LEU A 8 -8.89 -8.49 0.62
CA LEU A 8 -7.65 -8.89 -0.07
C LEU A 8 -7.95 -9.65 -1.36
N CYS A 9 -7.18 -9.35 -2.40
CA CYS A 9 -7.20 -10.02 -3.69
C CYS A 9 -5.76 -10.33 -4.13
N SER A 10 -5.41 -11.61 -4.22
CA SER A 10 -4.07 -12.04 -4.64
C SER A 10 -3.87 -12.04 -6.15
N LYS A 11 -4.96 -12.08 -6.93
CA LYS A 11 -4.91 -12.12 -8.39
C LYS A 11 -6.13 -11.46 -9.01
N GLY A 12 -5.88 -10.44 -9.84
CA GLY A 12 -6.91 -9.79 -10.67
C GLY A 12 -6.85 -10.26 -12.12
N ILE A 13 -8.01 -10.36 -12.75
CA ILE A 13 -8.17 -10.44 -14.21
C ILE A 13 -9.27 -9.45 -14.61
N GLU A 14 -9.09 -8.76 -15.73
CA GLU A 14 -10.19 -7.99 -16.31
C GLU A 14 -11.02 -8.91 -17.21
N ILE A 15 -12.34 -8.74 -17.18
CA ILE A 15 -13.28 -9.45 -18.06
C ILE A 15 -13.92 -8.40 -18.98
N CYS A 16 -13.68 -8.52 -20.28
CA CYS A 16 -14.24 -7.65 -21.31
C CYS A 16 -15.27 -8.42 -22.15
N SER A 17 -16.00 -7.72 -23.02
CA SER A 17 -16.91 -8.35 -23.99
C SER A 17 -16.21 -9.35 -24.92
N GLY A 18 -14.91 -9.15 -25.19
CA GLY A 18 -14.07 -10.05 -25.98
C GLY A 18 -13.44 -11.21 -25.18
N GLY A 19 -13.77 -11.37 -23.90
CA GLY A 19 -13.19 -12.38 -23.01
C GLY A 19 -12.25 -11.79 -21.95
N GLN A 20 -11.42 -12.65 -21.36
CA GLN A 20 -10.50 -12.23 -20.29
C GLN A 20 -9.32 -11.43 -20.83
N ASN A 21 -9.00 -10.32 -20.15
CA ASN A 21 -7.81 -9.51 -20.36
C ASN A 21 -6.98 -9.47 -19.06
N PRO A 22 -6.06 -10.43 -18.84
CA PRO A 22 -5.21 -10.40 -17.65
C PRO A 22 -4.21 -9.23 -17.67
N LYS A 23 -3.96 -8.60 -18.83
CA LYS A 23 -2.84 -7.67 -19.00
C LYS A 23 -3.08 -6.30 -18.40
N SER A 24 -4.31 -5.78 -18.42
CA SER A 24 -4.61 -4.40 -18.02
C SER A 24 -4.28 -4.14 -16.54
N ILE A 25 -4.79 -4.99 -15.64
CA ILE A 25 -4.53 -4.84 -14.21
C ILE A 25 -3.06 -5.11 -13.87
N THR A 26 -2.44 -6.13 -14.49
CA THR A 26 -1.01 -6.41 -14.32
C THR A 26 -0.14 -5.26 -14.82
N GLN A 27 -0.51 -4.63 -15.93
CA GLN A 27 0.18 -3.48 -16.48
C GLN A 27 0.05 -2.26 -15.56
N ALA A 28 -1.15 -1.98 -15.05
CA ALA A 28 -1.38 -0.89 -14.10
C ALA A 28 -0.58 -1.08 -12.81
N ILE A 29 -0.60 -2.30 -12.25
CA ILE A 29 0.23 -2.68 -11.09
C ILE A 29 1.71 -2.44 -11.40
N SER A 30 2.21 -2.92 -12.53
CA SER A 30 3.61 -2.75 -12.91
C SER A 30 3.99 -1.29 -13.04
N GLN A 31 3.23 -0.51 -13.80
CA GLN A 31 3.50 0.92 -14.02
C GLN A 31 3.55 1.69 -12.70
N LEU A 32 2.58 1.44 -11.81
CA LEU A 32 2.52 2.09 -10.51
C LEU A 32 3.70 1.67 -9.61
N SER A 33 4.03 0.37 -9.56
CA SER A 33 5.14 -0.15 -8.76
C SER A 33 6.48 0.45 -9.18
N TYR A 34 6.77 0.57 -10.49
CA TYR A 34 8.02 1.19 -10.96
C TYR A 34 8.06 2.70 -10.66
N ALA A 35 6.93 3.40 -10.81
CA ALA A 35 6.85 4.84 -10.52
C ALA A 35 6.98 5.17 -9.03
N LEU A 36 6.67 4.22 -8.14
CA LEU A 36 6.63 4.42 -6.70
C LEU A 36 8.00 4.74 -6.09
N PHE A 37 9.08 4.16 -6.63
CA PHE A 37 10.42 4.36 -6.06
C PHE A 37 10.91 5.81 -6.14
N ASP A 38 10.55 6.53 -7.21
CA ASP A 38 10.88 7.96 -7.31
C ASP A 38 10.13 8.78 -6.24
N LYS A 39 8.91 8.36 -5.87
CA LYS A 39 8.15 9.00 -4.78
C LYS A 39 8.72 8.66 -3.41
N LEU A 40 9.12 7.41 -3.18
CA LEU A 40 9.78 6.98 -1.94
C LEU A 40 11.09 7.74 -1.72
N ILE A 41 11.92 7.85 -2.76
CA ILE A 41 13.18 8.62 -2.72
C ILE A 41 12.89 10.10 -2.46
N TYR A 42 11.90 10.68 -3.13
CA TYR A 42 11.48 12.06 -2.87
C TYR A 42 11.07 12.27 -1.40
N GLY A 43 10.32 11.32 -0.81
CA GLY A 43 9.96 11.37 0.61
C GLY A 43 11.20 11.41 1.52
N PHE A 44 12.21 10.59 1.22
CA PHE A 44 13.49 10.66 1.92
C PHE A 44 14.19 12.01 1.70
N GLU A 45 14.28 12.51 0.48
CA GLU A 45 14.91 13.81 0.19
C GLU A 45 14.27 14.95 1.00
N ARG A 46 12.95 14.93 1.15
CA ARG A 46 12.24 15.90 1.97
C ARG A 46 12.62 15.79 3.45
N GLN A 47 12.69 14.56 3.98
CA GLN A 47 13.17 14.32 5.34
C GLN A 47 14.64 14.74 5.55
N LEU A 48 15.49 14.59 4.53
CA LEU A 48 16.88 15.06 4.57
C LEU A 48 16.98 16.59 4.59
N SER A 49 16.08 17.26 3.87
CA SER A 49 16.17 18.71 3.64
C SER A 49 15.81 19.58 4.84
N ASN A 50 15.14 19.01 5.86
CA ASN A 50 14.92 19.59 7.19
C ASN A 50 14.65 21.11 7.18
N THR A 51 13.76 21.59 6.30
CA THR A 51 13.14 22.90 6.53
C THR A 51 12.37 22.81 7.85
N GLU A 52 12.49 23.78 8.74
CA GLU A 52 12.04 23.72 10.15
C GLU A 52 10.55 23.35 10.35
N THR A 53 9.74 23.37 9.29
CA THR A 53 8.35 22.89 9.27
C THR A 53 8.19 21.39 9.00
N ASP A 54 9.19 20.74 8.40
CA ASP A 54 9.06 19.40 7.78
C ASP A 54 9.69 18.26 8.56
N GLY A 55 10.54 18.56 9.56
CA GLY A 55 11.20 17.55 10.42
C GLY A 55 10.25 16.71 11.28
N HIS A 56 8.95 16.99 11.21
CA HIS A 56 7.88 16.29 11.93
C HIS A 56 7.02 15.40 11.03
N PHE A 57 7.23 15.36 9.72
CA PHE A 57 6.41 14.56 8.81
C PHE A 57 7.05 13.21 8.46
N ILE A 58 6.24 12.17 8.56
CA ILE A 58 6.53 10.86 7.99
C ILE A 58 5.81 10.79 6.65
N TYR A 59 6.57 10.57 5.58
CA TYR A 59 6.00 10.39 4.24
C TYR A 59 5.54 8.95 4.07
N HIS A 60 4.23 8.76 3.93
CA HIS A 60 3.62 7.48 3.58
C HIS A 60 3.16 7.53 2.12
N HIS A 61 3.44 6.46 1.38
CA HIS A 61 3.01 6.33 -0.02
C HIS A 61 2.05 5.17 -0.12
N ILE A 62 0.80 5.47 -0.45
CA ILE A 62 -0.25 4.48 -0.64
C ILE A 62 -0.51 4.39 -2.15
N PRO A 63 -0.10 3.32 -2.83
CA PRO A 63 -0.35 3.14 -4.26
C PRO A 63 -1.83 2.84 -4.50
N ILE A 64 -2.47 3.66 -5.34
CA ILE A 64 -3.90 3.54 -5.66
C ILE A 64 -4.07 3.46 -7.19
N ILE A 65 -4.87 2.50 -7.65
CA ILE A 65 -5.37 2.39 -9.02
C ILE A 65 -6.85 2.79 -8.99
N ILE A 66 -7.20 3.86 -9.70
CA ILE A 66 -8.59 4.27 -9.91
C ILE A 66 -9.07 3.69 -11.23
N THR A 67 -10.23 3.04 -11.25
CA THR A 67 -10.77 2.38 -12.45
C THR A 67 -12.28 2.52 -12.55
N THR A 68 -12.81 2.69 -13.75
CA THR A 68 -14.27 2.63 -14.01
C THR A 68 -14.77 1.20 -14.16
N ALA A 69 -13.89 0.20 -14.17
CA ALA A 69 -14.29 -1.21 -14.20
C ALA A 69 -14.98 -1.59 -12.88
N ASN A 70 -16.04 -2.39 -12.96
CA ASN A 70 -16.63 -2.98 -11.77
C ASN A 70 -15.64 -3.96 -11.13
N LEU A 71 -15.50 -3.88 -9.81
CA LEU A 71 -14.62 -4.77 -9.05
C LEU A 71 -15.45 -5.92 -8.47
N TYR A 72 -14.97 -7.15 -8.68
CA TYR A 72 -15.60 -8.35 -8.15
C TYR A 72 -14.55 -9.22 -7.46
N ARG A 73 -14.92 -9.78 -6.30
CA ARG A 73 -14.10 -10.74 -5.56
C ARG A 73 -14.81 -12.07 -5.45
N LEU A 74 -14.14 -13.16 -5.80
CA LEU A 74 -14.67 -14.50 -5.58
C LEU A 74 -15.02 -14.71 -4.10
N LYS A 75 -16.15 -15.40 -3.85
CA LYS A 75 -16.54 -15.82 -2.51
C LYS A 75 -15.52 -16.84 -1.99
N ASN A 76 -15.21 -16.79 -0.69
CA ASN A 76 -14.15 -17.62 -0.11
C ASN A 76 -14.46 -19.13 -0.19
N ASP A 77 -15.74 -19.49 -0.04
CA ASP A 77 -16.18 -20.87 0.13
C ASP A 77 -16.78 -21.47 -1.16
N ILE A 78 -16.25 -21.08 -2.32
CA ILE A 78 -16.76 -21.56 -3.61
C ILE A 78 -15.85 -22.60 -4.27
N SER A 79 -16.46 -23.68 -4.73
CA SER A 79 -15.77 -24.73 -5.47
C SER A 79 -15.64 -24.42 -6.96
N ILE A 80 -14.67 -25.04 -7.61
CA ILE A 80 -14.51 -24.98 -9.07
C ILE A 80 -15.77 -25.48 -9.80
N GLN A 81 -16.50 -26.44 -9.23
CA GLN A 81 -17.72 -26.97 -9.83
C GLN A 81 -18.86 -25.95 -9.80
N GLU A 82 -18.99 -25.19 -8.72
CA GLU A 82 -19.96 -24.09 -8.63
C GLU A 82 -19.62 -22.98 -9.61
N ILE A 83 -18.34 -22.61 -9.74
CA ILE A 83 -17.88 -21.64 -10.75
C ILE A 83 -18.24 -22.09 -12.17
N LYS A 84 -18.02 -23.38 -12.50
CA LYS A 84 -18.30 -23.91 -13.85
C LYS A 84 -19.79 -24.02 -14.18
N LYS A 85 -20.65 -24.18 -13.15
CA LYS A 85 -22.10 -24.33 -13.31
C LYS A 85 -22.87 -23.01 -13.24
N SER A 86 -22.22 -21.98 -12.73
CA SER A 86 -22.81 -20.66 -12.59
C SER A 86 -23.10 -20.03 -13.94
N ASN A 87 -24.22 -19.30 -14.00
CA ASN A 87 -24.63 -18.53 -15.19
C ASN A 87 -24.49 -17.02 -14.97
N ASP A 88 -24.24 -16.59 -13.72
CA ASP A 88 -24.09 -15.19 -13.34
C ASP A 88 -22.91 -15.00 -12.38
N LEU A 89 -22.06 -14.01 -12.67
CA LEU A 89 -20.92 -13.63 -11.85
C LEU A 89 -21.31 -13.36 -10.38
N LEU A 90 -22.49 -12.81 -10.12
CA LEU A 90 -22.96 -12.50 -8.76
C LEU A 90 -23.28 -13.76 -7.92
N GLU A 91 -23.48 -14.92 -8.57
CA GLU A 91 -23.62 -16.19 -7.87
C GLU A 91 -22.29 -16.59 -7.20
N ILE A 92 -21.16 -16.23 -7.82
CA ILE A 92 -19.83 -16.71 -7.45
C ILE A 92 -18.90 -15.64 -6.86
N ALA A 93 -19.26 -14.37 -7.04
CA ALA A 93 -18.47 -13.23 -6.60
C ALA A 93 -19.31 -12.19 -5.88
N THR A 94 -18.64 -11.35 -5.10
CA THR A 94 -19.20 -10.16 -4.45
C THR A 94 -18.70 -8.94 -5.19
N LYS A 95 -19.59 -8.00 -5.50
CA LYS A 95 -19.20 -6.70 -6.06
C LYS A 95 -18.65 -5.84 -4.94
N GLU A 96 -17.48 -5.25 -5.14
CA GLU A 96 -16.76 -4.45 -4.14
C GLU A 96 -16.53 -3.01 -4.65
N SER A 97 -16.49 -2.04 -3.76
CA SER A 97 -16.10 -0.65 -4.08
C SER A 97 -14.58 -0.49 -4.16
N MET A 98 -13.85 -1.24 -3.33
CA MET A 98 -12.41 -1.23 -3.22
C MET A 98 -11.85 -2.64 -3.02
N LEU A 99 -10.67 -2.90 -3.56
CA LEU A 99 -9.93 -4.16 -3.37
C LEU A 99 -8.49 -3.87 -2.99
N LEU A 100 -7.97 -4.58 -1.98
CA LEU A 100 -6.54 -4.56 -1.70
C LEU A 100 -5.86 -5.64 -2.52
N ILE A 101 -5.09 -5.25 -3.53
CA ILE A 101 -4.40 -6.18 -4.42
C ILE A 101 -2.99 -6.44 -3.90
N GLU A 102 -2.63 -7.70 -3.73
CA GLU A 102 -1.25 -8.10 -3.49
C GLU A 102 -0.48 -8.12 -4.82
N PRO A 103 0.52 -7.24 -5.02
CA PRO A 103 1.31 -7.25 -6.23
C PRO A 103 2.20 -8.50 -6.27
N PRO A 104 2.39 -9.11 -7.46
CA PRO A 104 3.28 -10.27 -7.57
C PRO A 104 4.73 -9.88 -7.29
N PHE A 105 5.48 -10.78 -6.64
CA PHE A 105 6.91 -10.63 -6.45
C PHE A 105 7.63 -10.52 -7.81
N SER A 106 8.56 -9.56 -7.92
CA SER A 106 9.35 -9.34 -9.14
C SER A 106 10.81 -9.05 -8.80
N ILE A 107 11.71 -9.93 -9.25
CA ILE A 107 13.16 -9.75 -9.13
C ILE A 107 13.61 -8.49 -9.89
N ASP A 108 13.04 -8.25 -11.07
CA ASP A 108 13.38 -7.09 -11.89
C ASP A 108 13.00 -5.77 -11.21
N LEU A 109 11.82 -5.72 -10.59
CA LEU A 109 11.38 -4.57 -9.80
C LEU A 109 12.32 -4.33 -8.62
N LYS A 110 12.71 -5.40 -7.91
CA LYS A 110 13.65 -5.32 -6.79
C LYS A 110 15.02 -4.80 -7.24
N ASN A 111 15.54 -5.29 -8.36
CA ASN A 111 16.80 -4.81 -8.94
C ASN A 111 16.71 -3.35 -9.38
N TYR A 112 15.59 -2.95 -9.98
CA TYR A 112 15.31 -1.55 -10.31
C TYR A 112 15.31 -0.65 -9.07
N ALA A 113 14.63 -1.08 -8.00
CA ALA A 113 14.61 -0.38 -6.72
C ALA A 113 16.01 -0.22 -6.13
N LEU A 114 16.80 -1.31 -6.11
CA LEU A 114 18.18 -1.29 -5.62
C LEU A 114 19.05 -0.30 -6.40
N ASN A 115 18.92 -0.26 -7.73
CA ASN A 115 19.67 0.69 -8.57
C ASN A 115 19.28 2.15 -8.28
N LYS A 116 17.98 2.42 -8.06
CA LYS A 116 17.48 3.74 -7.67
C LYS A 116 18.04 4.17 -6.30
N PHE A 117 18.02 3.27 -5.31
CA PHE A 117 18.58 3.55 -3.99
C PHE A 117 20.11 3.69 -4.00
N ALA A 118 20.83 2.92 -4.80
CA ALA A 118 22.29 3.08 -4.96
C ALA A 118 22.66 4.45 -5.55
N SER A 119 21.87 4.93 -6.51
CA SER A 119 22.03 6.28 -7.08
C SER A 119 21.76 7.37 -6.05
N PHE A 120 20.74 7.18 -5.22
CA PHE A 120 20.40 8.07 -4.11
C PHE A 120 21.49 8.10 -3.02
N GLU A 121 22.03 6.95 -2.64
CA GLU A 121 23.16 6.83 -1.71
C GLU A 121 24.39 7.57 -2.21
N SER A 122 24.71 7.43 -3.49
CA SER A 122 25.84 8.12 -4.12
C SER A 122 25.71 9.64 -4.06
N LYS A 123 24.47 10.17 -4.05
CA LYS A 123 24.19 11.61 -3.98
C LYS A 123 24.33 12.18 -2.57
N TYR A 124 23.96 11.45 -1.52
CA TYR A 124 23.91 11.98 -0.14
C TYR A 124 24.94 11.38 0.83
N SER A 125 25.61 10.27 0.49
CA SER A 125 26.44 9.42 1.35
C SER A 125 25.68 8.67 2.45
N LEU A 126 26.10 7.45 2.76
CA LEU A 126 25.50 6.60 3.79
C LEU A 126 25.52 7.25 5.18
N THR A 127 26.58 8.00 5.50
CA THR A 127 26.71 8.70 6.78
C THR A 127 25.60 9.73 6.96
N LYS A 128 25.40 10.62 5.98
CA LYS A 128 24.35 11.65 6.03
C LYS A 128 22.95 11.04 6.06
N LEU A 129 22.74 9.97 5.30
CA LEU A 129 21.47 9.24 5.31
C LEU A 129 21.17 8.67 6.70
N ASN A 130 22.15 8.03 7.34
CA ASN A 130 21.97 7.56 8.70
C ASN A 130 21.82 8.70 9.71
N GLU A 131 22.55 9.81 9.56
CA GLU A 131 22.42 10.99 10.41
C GLU A 131 21.01 11.56 10.40
N SER A 132 20.36 11.59 9.24
CA SER A 132 18.99 12.07 9.08
C SER A 132 17.93 11.21 9.77
N LEU A 133 18.21 9.93 10.01
CA LEU A 133 17.28 9.06 10.70
C LEU A 133 17.18 9.44 12.18
N GLY A 134 15.93 9.47 12.69
CA GLY A 134 15.64 9.81 14.07
C GLY A 134 16.37 8.92 15.07
N LYS A 135 16.63 9.45 16.28
CA LYS A 135 17.35 8.73 17.37
C LYS A 135 16.76 7.35 17.67
N GLN A 136 15.44 7.20 17.58
CA GLN A 136 14.73 5.95 17.84
C GLN A 136 14.96 4.89 16.75
N ALA A 137 15.14 5.29 15.49
CA ALA A 137 15.48 4.38 14.41
C ALA A 137 16.91 3.81 14.64
N LYS A 138 17.84 4.69 15.03
CA LYS A 138 19.22 4.32 15.38
C LYS A 138 19.29 3.37 16.58
N SER A 139 18.55 3.65 17.65
CA SER A 139 18.54 2.80 18.86
C SER A 139 17.95 1.40 18.61
N ASN A 140 17.08 1.26 17.61
CA ASN A 140 16.47 -0.01 17.23
C ASN A 140 17.24 -0.73 16.10
N ASN A 141 18.46 -0.30 15.78
CA ASN A 141 19.26 -0.82 14.68
C ASN A 141 18.56 -0.76 13.31
N ARG A 142 17.61 0.18 13.15
CA ARG A 142 16.87 0.46 11.92
C ARG A 142 17.54 1.61 11.17
N GLY A 143 18.77 1.38 10.73
CA GLY A 143 19.52 2.32 9.90
C GLY A 143 18.97 2.40 8.47
N TYR A 144 19.64 3.19 7.63
CA TYR A 144 19.21 3.38 6.24
C TYR A 144 19.13 2.05 5.46
N GLU A 145 20.07 1.12 5.69
CA GLU A 145 20.05 -0.21 5.07
C GLU A 145 18.79 -1.01 5.41
N PHE A 146 18.30 -0.92 6.65
CA PHE A 146 17.05 -1.56 7.05
C PHE A 146 15.87 -0.99 6.24
N HIS A 147 15.78 0.33 6.13
CA HIS A 147 14.72 0.99 5.37
C HIS A 147 14.83 0.74 3.86
N LYS A 148 16.04 0.70 3.31
CA LYS A 148 16.29 0.33 1.91
C LYS A 148 15.80 -1.07 1.63
N SER A 149 16.22 -2.06 2.42
CA SER A 149 15.72 -3.45 2.29
C SER A 149 14.20 -3.48 2.39
N TYR A 150 13.67 -2.75 3.39
CA TYR A 150 12.29 -2.29 3.55
C TYR A 150 11.57 -2.08 2.21
N MET A 151 12.00 -0.98 1.60
CA MET A 151 11.34 -0.35 0.49
C MET A 151 11.61 -1.05 -0.83
N THR A 152 12.69 -1.81 -0.97
CA THR A 152 12.98 -2.57 -2.19
C THR A 152 11.96 -3.66 -2.49
N ASP A 153 11.21 -4.10 -1.46
CA ASP A 153 10.12 -5.07 -1.61
C ASP A 153 8.74 -4.38 -1.72
N TYR A 154 8.71 -3.04 -1.82
CA TYR A 154 7.49 -2.24 -1.96
C TYR A 154 7.07 -2.08 -3.44
N PRO A 155 5.77 -1.93 -3.77
CA PRO A 155 4.63 -1.97 -2.87
C PRO A 155 4.30 -3.39 -2.37
N CYS A 156 3.86 -3.51 -1.12
CA CYS A 156 3.34 -4.76 -0.56
C CYS A 156 1.80 -4.90 -0.70
N GLY A 157 1.14 -3.87 -1.20
CA GLY A 157 -0.29 -3.85 -1.47
C GLY A 157 -0.64 -2.63 -2.32
N ILE A 158 -1.61 -2.79 -3.23
CA ILE A 158 -2.12 -1.73 -4.10
C ILE A 158 -3.62 -1.67 -3.95
N LEU A 159 -4.16 -0.50 -3.64
CA LEU A 159 -5.60 -0.31 -3.54
C LEU A 159 -6.19 -0.09 -4.93
N ALA A 160 -7.09 -0.96 -5.38
CA ALA A 160 -7.93 -0.70 -6.53
C ALA A 160 -9.26 -0.10 -6.08
N VAL A 161 -9.66 1.02 -6.68
CA VAL A 161 -10.86 1.78 -6.32
C VAL A 161 -11.75 1.93 -7.54
N HIS A 162 -13.00 1.50 -7.43
CA HIS A 162 -14.00 1.73 -8.46
C HIS A 162 -14.39 3.21 -8.48
N PHE A 163 -14.31 3.86 -9.63
CA PHE A 163 -14.79 5.22 -9.83
C PHE A 163 -16.26 5.21 -10.24
N GLU A 164 -17.09 5.87 -9.44
CA GLU A 164 -18.47 6.20 -9.75
C GLU A 164 -18.71 7.71 -9.58
N THR A 165 -19.63 8.27 -10.38
CA THR A 165 -19.91 9.71 -10.41
C THR A 165 -20.44 10.28 -9.08
N GLU A 166 -21.06 9.46 -8.25
CA GLU A 166 -21.56 9.89 -6.93
C GLU A 166 -20.46 9.99 -5.86
N CYS A 167 -19.22 9.60 -6.18
CA CYS A 167 -18.00 9.78 -5.36
C CYS A 167 -18.04 9.24 -3.92
N ASN A 168 -19.04 8.43 -3.53
CA ASN A 168 -19.17 7.94 -2.15
C ASN A 168 -17.97 7.12 -1.70
N VAL A 169 -17.36 6.36 -2.62
CA VAL A 169 -16.14 5.57 -2.37
C VAL A 169 -14.94 6.42 -1.90
N PHE A 170 -14.83 7.67 -2.37
CA PHE A 170 -13.73 8.55 -1.96
C PHE A 170 -13.94 9.08 -0.55
N ASN A 171 -15.20 9.20 -0.08
CA ASN A 171 -15.48 9.53 1.31
C ASN A 171 -15.04 8.40 2.23
N GLU A 172 -15.30 7.14 1.86
CA GLU A 172 -14.82 5.96 2.61
C GLU A 172 -13.29 5.88 2.63
N LEU A 173 -12.64 6.07 1.47
CA LEU A 173 -11.17 6.15 1.38
C LEU A 173 -10.62 7.28 2.25
N ASN A 174 -11.20 8.47 2.21
CA ASN A 174 -10.74 9.60 3.03
C ASN A 174 -10.88 9.31 4.52
N GLN A 175 -11.99 8.72 4.97
CA GLN A 175 -12.16 8.30 6.37
C GLN A 175 -11.10 7.28 6.80
N PHE A 176 -10.76 6.34 5.92
CA PHE A 176 -9.69 5.39 6.20
C PHE A 176 -8.31 6.07 6.26
N LEU A 177 -8.01 7.00 5.35
CA LEU A 177 -6.76 7.76 5.38
C LEU A 177 -6.66 8.66 6.62
N GLU A 178 -7.78 9.25 7.05
CA GLU A 178 -7.86 10.00 8.30
C GLU A 178 -7.55 9.11 9.51
N GLU A 179 -8.02 7.86 9.54
CA GLU A 179 -7.69 6.89 10.59
C GLU A 179 -6.19 6.59 10.68
N ILE A 180 -5.47 6.58 9.55
CA ILE A 180 -4.01 6.38 9.54
C ILE A 180 -3.29 7.56 10.20
N VAL A 181 -3.75 8.79 9.93
CA VAL A 181 -3.11 10.02 10.41
C VAL A 181 -3.56 10.38 11.83
N ARG A 182 -4.81 10.07 12.17
CA ARG A 182 -5.48 10.37 13.44
C ARG A 182 -6.31 9.15 13.86
N PRO A 183 -5.66 8.09 14.35
CA PRO A 183 -6.35 6.87 14.75
C PRO A 183 -7.32 7.16 15.88
N ARG A 184 -8.54 6.62 15.78
CA ARG A 184 -9.52 6.63 16.86
C ARG A 184 -9.01 5.80 18.02
N LYS A 185 -9.47 6.13 19.22
CA LYS A 185 -9.17 5.37 20.44
C LYS A 185 -9.40 3.86 20.28
N THR A 186 -10.49 3.46 19.63
CA THR A 186 -10.79 2.04 19.36
C THR A 186 -9.70 1.35 18.55
N THR A 187 -9.13 2.03 17.56
CA THR A 187 -8.03 1.50 16.74
C THR A 187 -6.75 1.38 17.55
N ILE A 188 -6.45 2.36 18.41
CA ILE A 188 -5.30 2.32 19.31
C ILE A 188 -5.42 1.16 20.31
N ASP A 189 -6.60 1.00 20.93
CA ASP A 189 -6.87 -0.07 21.89
C ASP A 189 -6.72 -1.45 21.23
N GLU A 190 -7.16 -1.61 19.98
CA GLU A 190 -6.99 -2.85 19.21
C GLU A 190 -5.52 -3.13 18.85
N ILE A 191 -4.77 -2.11 18.44
CA ILE A 191 -3.32 -2.23 18.20
C ILE A 191 -2.62 -2.69 19.48
N ASP A 192 -2.90 -2.05 20.62
CA ASP A 192 -2.29 -2.41 21.90
C ASP A 192 -2.62 -3.86 22.30
N ASN A 193 -3.84 -4.32 22.03
CA ASN A 193 -4.24 -5.72 22.26
C ASN A 193 -3.46 -6.70 21.39
N ILE A 194 -3.23 -6.39 20.12
CA ILE A 194 -2.52 -7.26 19.17
C ILE A 194 -1.03 -7.37 19.52
N PHE A 195 -0.42 -6.25 19.89
CA PHE A 195 0.99 -6.22 20.29
C PHE A 195 1.20 -6.58 21.77
N GLY A 196 0.13 -6.89 22.50
CA GLY A 196 0.17 -7.27 23.92
C GLY A 196 0.80 -6.23 24.84
N SER A 197 0.94 -4.99 24.38
CA SER A 197 1.65 -3.92 25.07
C SER A 197 1.26 -2.55 24.49
N LYS A 198 1.33 -1.52 25.32
CA LYS A 198 1.10 -0.14 24.87
C LYS A 198 2.24 0.31 23.97
N ILE A 199 1.90 0.73 22.76
CA ILE A 199 2.89 1.35 21.86
C ILE A 199 3.08 2.81 22.27
N SER A 200 4.27 3.16 22.77
CA SER A 200 4.59 4.52 23.24
C SER A 200 4.47 5.59 22.14
N ALA A 201 4.76 5.22 20.89
CA ALA A 201 4.58 6.10 19.74
C ALA A 201 3.11 6.53 19.50
N LEU A 202 2.14 5.83 20.10
CA LEU A 202 0.72 6.17 20.00
C LEU A 202 0.21 7.04 21.16
N ASP A 203 1.05 7.36 22.15
CA ASP A 203 0.62 8.11 23.36
C ASP A 203 0.05 9.49 23.02
N SER A 204 0.54 10.15 21.96
CA SER A 204 0.04 11.44 21.50
C SER A 204 -1.36 11.40 20.89
N PHE A 205 -1.90 10.20 20.62
CA PHE A 205 -3.21 9.99 20.02
C PHE A 205 -4.24 9.39 21.00
N ARG A 206 -3.81 9.08 22.23
CA ARG A 206 -4.67 8.57 23.32
C ARG A 206 -5.40 9.68 24.04
#